data_AF-A0AAD7JSH1-F1
#
_entry.id   AF-A0AAD7JSH1-F1
#
_cell.length_a   1.000
_cell.length_b   1.000
_cell.length_c   1.000
_cell.angle_alpha   90.00
_cell.angle_beta   90.00
_cell.angle_gamma   90.00
#
_symmetry.space_group_name_H-M   'P 1'
#
loop_
_entity.id
_entity.type
_entity.pdbx_description
1 polymer ?
#
loop_
_entity_poly.entity_id
_entity_poly.type
_entity_poly.pdbx_seq_one_letter_code
_entity_poly.pdbx_strand_id
1 'polypeptide(L)'
;MQNDGTAFAVGITNLSAFLTATFDGLVTATEVHLLYPGLNDSTIITEIIKDFLFLCPAELWSGGHERLLLFPGAGAWHSSELFEVFGTFNRSTATAAEATLSGTMQTLIANFIKDPMAEPVPNWPKYVLGNTTTTLVMLAYSGNVVASNVVQAVESDPITLLVKVSPPS
;
A
#
# COMPACT_ATOMS: atom_id res chain seq x y z
N MET A 1 -0.73 0.11 -1.34
CA MET A 1 0.21 1.02 -0.65
C MET A 1 0.03 0.77 0.84
N GLN A 2 1.09 0.73 1.66
CA GLN A 2 0.96 0.14 3.00
C GLN A 2 0.26 1.04 4.04
N ASN A 3 0.25 2.37 3.87
CA ASN A 3 -0.20 3.30 4.92
C ASN A 3 -1.12 4.42 4.40
N ASP A 4 -1.95 4.15 3.38
CA ASP A 4 -2.77 5.16 2.70
C ASP A 4 -3.63 6.03 3.63
N GLY A 5 -4.21 5.44 4.68
CA GLY A 5 -5.07 6.16 5.62
C GLY A 5 -4.34 7.17 6.53
N THR A 6 -3.01 7.12 6.64
CA THR A 6 -2.24 7.97 7.58
C THR A 6 -2.37 9.46 7.30
N ALA A 7 -2.40 9.87 6.03
CA ALA A 7 -2.54 11.26 5.63
C ALA A 7 -3.92 11.85 5.99
N PHE A 8 -4.93 11.00 6.13
CA PHE A 8 -6.33 11.38 6.37
C PHE A 8 -6.77 11.25 7.83
N ALA A 9 -6.02 10.49 8.64
CA ALA A 9 -6.28 10.29 10.07
C ALA A 9 -5.58 11.32 10.99
N VAL A 10 -4.87 12.32 10.44
CA VAL A 10 -4.04 13.25 11.22
C VAL A 10 -4.88 13.98 12.27
N GLY A 11 -4.58 13.75 13.55
CA GLY A 11 -5.29 14.34 14.69
C GLY A 11 -6.61 13.65 15.08
N ILE A 12 -7.00 12.57 14.41
CA ILE A 12 -8.21 11.80 14.74
C ILE A 12 -7.82 10.63 15.66
N THR A 13 -8.29 10.66 16.92
CA THR A 13 -7.88 9.69 17.95
C THR A 13 -9.04 8.97 18.66
N ASN A 14 -10.29 9.23 18.28
CA ASN A 14 -11.49 8.66 18.90
C ASN A 14 -12.26 7.86 17.86
N LEU A 15 -12.21 6.53 17.95
CA LEU A 15 -12.79 5.64 16.95
C LEU A 15 -14.32 5.77 16.87
N SER A 16 -15.00 5.82 18.01
CA SER A 16 -16.46 5.99 18.05
C SER A 16 -16.93 7.28 17.36
N ALA A 17 -16.27 8.40 17.64
CA ALA A 17 -16.61 9.69 17.01
C ALA A 17 -16.34 9.68 15.50
N PHE A 18 -15.23 9.06 15.06
CA PHE A 18 -14.92 8.88 13.65
C PHE A 18 -15.97 8.03 12.92
N LEU A 19 -16.38 6.90 13.51
CA LEU A 19 -17.39 6.00 12.93
C LEU A 19 -18.77 6.65 12.85
N THR A 20 -19.19 7.41 13.88
CA THR A 20 -20.44 8.19 13.82
C THR A 20 -20.39 9.26 12.74
N ALA A 21 -19.29 10.02 12.63
CA ALA A 21 -19.19 11.10 11.64
C ALA A 21 -19.06 10.61 10.18
N THR A 22 -18.46 9.44 9.97
CA THR A 22 -18.12 8.92 8.63
C THR A 22 -19.16 7.92 8.10
N PHE A 23 -19.74 7.10 8.98
CA PHE A 23 -20.63 5.99 8.63
C PHE A 23 -21.99 6.06 9.34
N ASP A 24 -22.38 7.23 9.87
CA ASP A 24 -23.64 7.47 10.60
C ASP A 24 -23.91 6.47 11.75
N GLY A 25 -22.85 5.92 12.33
CA GLY A 25 -22.95 4.92 13.40
C GLY A 25 -23.44 3.54 12.96
N LEU A 26 -23.44 3.24 11.65
CA LEU A 26 -23.79 1.92 11.10
C LEU A 26 -22.91 0.76 11.63
N VAL A 27 -21.72 1.07 12.15
CA VAL A 27 -20.80 0.14 12.79
C VAL A 27 -20.26 0.77 14.08
N THR A 28 -20.19 0.00 15.15
CA THR A 28 -19.68 0.44 16.46
C THR A 28 -18.17 0.23 16.58
N ALA A 29 -17.52 1.00 17.45
CA ALA A 29 -16.10 0.81 17.77
C ALA A 29 -15.81 -0.61 18.30
N THR A 30 -16.74 -1.21 19.05
CA THR A 30 -16.62 -2.59 19.56
C THR A 30 -16.54 -3.61 18.43
N GLU A 31 -17.40 -3.48 17.41
CA GLU A 31 -17.40 -4.39 16.24
C GLU A 31 -16.12 -4.24 15.41
N VAL A 32 -15.65 -2.99 15.23
CA VAL A 32 -14.39 -2.72 14.53
C VAL A 32 -13.18 -3.28 15.29
N HIS A 33 -13.14 -3.17 16.63
CA HIS A 33 -12.06 -3.73 17.46
C HIS A 33 -11.95 -5.27 17.33
N LEU A 34 -13.03 -5.97 16.93
CA LEU A 34 -12.99 -7.41 16.62
C LEU A 34 -12.33 -7.70 15.25
N LEU A 35 -12.37 -6.75 14.32
CA LEU A 35 -11.73 -6.86 12.99
C LEU A 35 -10.24 -6.48 13.04
N TYR A 36 -9.87 -5.55 13.92
CA TYR A 36 -8.50 -5.04 14.09
C TYR A 36 -7.92 -5.36 15.49
N PRO A 37 -7.77 -6.65 15.85
CA PRO A 37 -7.45 -7.06 17.22
C PRO A 37 -6.07 -6.56 17.68
N GLY A 38 -6.03 -5.96 18.87
CA GLY A 38 -4.80 -5.51 19.53
C GLY A 38 -4.25 -4.16 19.06
N LEU A 39 -4.91 -3.51 18.10
CA LEU A 39 -4.56 -2.14 17.68
C LEU A 39 -5.27 -1.09 18.56
N ASN A 40 -4.70 0.11 18.64
CA ASN A 40 -5.34 1.25 19.32
C ASN A 40 -6.23 2.02 18.35
N ASP A 41 -7.20 2.78 18.87
CA ASP A 41 -8.17 3.57 18.09
C ASP A 41 -7.53 4.40 16.96
N SER A 42 -6.40 5.06 17.21
CA SER A 42 -5.74 5.92 16.21
C SER A 42 -5.16 5.10 15.06
N THR A 43 -4.56 3.95 15.36
CA THR A 43 -4.10 2.99 14.34
C THR A 43 -5.29 2.38 13.60
N ILE A 44 -6.37 1.99 14.31
CA ILE A 44 -7.57 1.44 13.68
C ILE A 44 -8.21 2.44 12.70
N ILE A 45 -8.25 3.73 13.02
CA ILE A 45 -8.71 4.77 12.09
C ILE A 45 -7.83 4.82 10.83
N THR A 46 -6.51 4.73 10.96
CA THR A 46 -5.61 4.66 9.78
C THR A 46 -5.85 3.40 8.94
N GLU A 47 -6.12 2.26 9.57
CA GLU A 47 -6.40 1.02 8.86
C GLU A 47 -7.76 1.03 8.16
N ILE A 48 -8.83 1.53 8.81
CA ILE A 48 -10.15 1.68 8.17
C ILE A 48 -10.05 2.56 6.92
N ILE A 49 -9.38 3.70 7.00
CA ILE A 49 -9.29 4.59 5.84
C ILE A 49 -8.43 3.93 4.75
N LYS A 50 -7.34 3.27 5.12
CA LYS A 50 -6.50 2.51 4.17
C LYS A 50 -7.33 1.42 3.48
N ASP A 51 -8.05 0.57 4.23
CA ASP A 51 -8.82 -0.56 3.70
C ASP A 51 -10.04 -0.10 2.91
N PHE A 52 -10.93 0.71 3.50
CA PHE A 52 -12.22 1.06 2.91
C PHE A 52 -12.11 2.01 1.72
N LEU A 53 -11.24 3.03 1.81
CA LEU A 53 -11.18 4.10 0.79
C LEU A 53 -10.20 3.79 -0.35
N PHE A 54 -9.13 3.03 -0.07
CA PHE A 54 -8.03 2.83 -1.01
C PHE A 54 -7.79 1.35 -1.34
N LEU A 55 -7.47 0.51 -0.36
CA LEU A 55 -6.95 -0.83 -0.59
C LEU A 55 -8.01 -1.79 -1.11
N CYS A 56 -9.16 -1.96 -0.45
CA CYS A 56 -10.21 -2.86 -0.95
C CYS A 56 -10.76 -2.41 -2.32
N PRO A 57 -10.98 -1.10 -2.60
CA PRO A 57 -11.24 -0.63 -3.95
C PRO A 57 -10.06 -0.88 -4.91
N ALA A 58 -8.81 -0.66 -4.51
CA ALA A 58 -7.66 -0.90 -5.37
C ALA A 58 -7.39 -2.39 -5.62
N GLU A 59 -7.75 -3.31 -4.72
CA GLU A 59 -7.61 -4.76 -4.93
C GLU A 59 -8.65 -5.30 -5.91
N LEU A 60 -9.80 -4.63 -6.04
CA LEU A 60 -10.71 -4.81 -7.17
C LEU A 60 -10.06 -4.38 -8.52
N TRP A 61 -8.95 -3.62 -8.50
CA TRP A 61 -8.29 -3.01 -9.66
C TRP A 61 -6.74 -3.13 -9.72
N SER A 62 -6.09 -3.97 -8.89
CA SER A 62 -4.63 -4.16 -8.64
C SER A 62 -3.83 -3.04 -7.91
N GLY A 63 -2.83 -3.42 -7.08
CA GLY A 63 -1.92 -2.51 -6.32
C GLY A 63 -0.52 -3.12 -6.05
N GLY A 64 0.46 -2.47 -5.40
CA GLY A 64 0.58 -1.11 -4.85
C GLY A 64 2.00 -0.82 -4.27
N HIS A 65 2.33 0.44 -3.92
CA HIS A 65 3.73 0.93 -3.74
C HIS A 65 4.12 1.54 -2.37
N GLU A 66 5.40 1.94 -2.31
CA GLU A 66 6.21 2.52 -1.23
C GLU A 66 7.27 3.48 -1.86
N ARG A 67 7.87 4.51 -1.20
CA ARG A 67 7.60 5.23 0.06
C ARG A 67 8.45 6.53 0.13
N LEU A 68 7.84 7.69 0.44
CA LEU A 68 8.49 8.93 0.92
C LEU A 68 7.79 9.36 2.24
N LEU A 69 8.40 10.16 3.13
CA LEU A 69 7.77 10.56 4.41
C LEU A 69 7.27 12.01 4.41
N LEU A 70 5.95 12.21 4.55
CA LEU A 70 5.34 13.54 4.73
C LEU A 70 5.53 14.09 6.16
N PHE A 71 5.49 13.20 7.16
CA PHE A 71 5.75 13.49 8.56
C PHE A 71 6.32 12.23 9.25
N PRO A 72 6.99 12.35 10.42
CA PRO A 72 7.51 11.20 11.15
C PRO A 72 6.40 10.18 11.46
N GLY A 73 6.58 8.93 11.03
CA GLY A 73 5.59 7.86 11.20
C GLY A 73 4.53 7.75 10.10
N ALA A 74 4.49 8.63 9.09
CA ALA A 74 3.54 8.54 7.97
C ALA A 74 3.64 7.24 7.13
N GLY A 75 4.76 6.53 7.21
CA GLY A 75 4.99 5.31 6.45
C GLY A 75 4.94 5.53 4.94
N ALA A 76 4.45 4.54 4.20
CA ALA A 76 4.15 4.65 2.77
C ALA A 76 2.74 5.25 2.58
N TRP A 77 2.64 6.58 2.69
CA TRP A 77 1.38 7.32 2.61
C TRP A 77 0.87 7.45 1.16
N HIS A 78 -0.42 7.73 1.04
CA HIS A 78 -1.16 7.78 -0.22
C HIS A 78 -0.58 8.78 -1.24
N SER A 79 -0.42 8.37 -2.50
CA SER A 79 0.18 9.17 -3.59
C SER A 79 1.67 9.52 -3.40
N SER A 80 2.38 8.93 -2.42
CA SER A 80 3.82 9.14 -2.24
C SER A 80 4.67 8.54 -3.37
N GLU A 81 4.14 7.56 -4.11
CA GLU A 81 4.77 6.94 -5.28
C GLU A 81 4.84 7.86 -6.50
N LEU A 82 4.02 8.92 -6.58
CA LEU A 82 4.00 9.82 -7.73
C LEU A 82 5.37 10.50 -7.98
N PHE A 83 6.12 10.78 -6.91
CA PHE A 83 7.46 11.35 -7.01
C PHE A 83 8.45 10.39 -7.68
N GLU A 84 8.35 9.10 -7.38
CA GLU A 84 9.16 8.04 -7.99
C GLU A 84 8.73 7.79 -9.44
N VAL A 85 7.42 7.64 -9.66
CA VAL A 85 6.80 7.41 -10.98
C VAL A 85 7.17 8.50 -11.98
N PHE A 86 7.10 9.78 -11.58
CA PHE A 86 7.42 10.91 -12.47
C PHE A 86 8.87 11.41 -12.35
N GLY A 87 9.66 10.88 -11.41
CA GLY A 87 11.06 11.29 -11.20
C GLY A 87 11.23 12.73 -10.73
N THR A 88 10.23 13.23 -10.00
CA THR A 88 10.10 14.61 -9.50
C THR A 88 10.54 14.78 -8.03
N PHE A 89 11.04 13.71 -7.41
CA PHE A 89 11.71 13.74 -6.11
C PHE A 89 12.95 14.66 -6.11
N ASN A 90 13.38 15.13 -4.93
CA ASN A 90 14.52 16.05 -4.81
C ASN A 90 15.87 15.33 -4.98
N ARG A 91 16.35 15.27 -6.23
CA ARG A 91 17.63 14.65 -6.62
C ARG A 91 18.88 15.14 -5.86
N SER A 92 18.83 16.31 -5.20
CA SER A 92 19.96 16.80 -4.39
C SER A 92 20.06 16.17 -3.00
N THR A 93 18.96 15.63 -2.50
CA THR A 93 18.86 14.97 -1.17
C THR A 93 18.51 13.48 -1.28
N ALA A 94 18.19 13.01 -2.49
CA ALA A 94 17.76 11.66 -2.75
C ALA A 94 18.85 10.63 -2.44
N THR A 95 18.44 9.46 -1.96
CA THR A 95 19.35 8.32 -1.83
C THR A 95 19.65 7.69 -3.19
N ALA A 96 20.77 6.96 -3.31
CA ALA A 96 21.05 6.18 -4.51
C ALA A 96 19.99 5.09 -4.76
N ALA A 97 19.37 4.57 -3.70
CA ALA A 97 18.30 3.58 -3.79
C ALA A 97 17.00 4.19 -4.35
N GLU A 98 16.60 5.36 -3.87
CA GLU A 98 15.47 6.18 -4.36
C GLU A 98 15.64 6.53 -5.85
N ALA A 99 16.79 7.07 -6.23
CA ALA A 99 17.08 7.36 -7.65
C ALA A 99 17.06 6.10 -8.55
N THR A 100 17.45 4.93 -8.02
CA THR A 100 17.36 3.65 -8.72
C THR A 100 15.91 3.17 -8.82
N LEU A 101 15.13 3.31 -7.74
CA LEU A 101 13.72 2.93 -7.68
C LEU A 101 12.91 3.73 -8.70
N SER A 102 13.03 5.05 -8.74
CA SER A 102 12.36 5.89 -9.76
C SER A 102 12.66 5.44 -11.20
N GLY A 103 13.91 5.10 -11.51
CA GLY A 103 14.29 4.59 -12.83
C GLY A 103 13.67 3.23 -13.15
N THR A 104 13.64 2.33 -12.15
CA THR A 104 12.96 1.02 -12.25
C THR A 104 11.45 1.19 -12.44
N MET A 105 10.81 2.08 -11.67
CA MET A 105 9.38 2.41 -11.71
C MET A 105 8.96 2.94 -13.09
N GLN A 106 9.71 3.90 -13.64
CA GLN A 106 9.47 4.44 -14.99
C GLN A 106 9.65 3.36 -16.06
N THR A 107 10.66 2.50 -15.93
CA THR A 107 10.91 1.39 -16.87
C THR A 107 9.75 0.39 -16.84
N LEU A 108 9.30 0.02 -15.66
CA LEU A 108 8.20 -0.91 -15.40
C LEU A 108 6.90 -0.40 -16.02
N ILE A 109 6.52 0.86 -15.72
CA ILE A 109 5.32 1.50 -16.28
C ILE A 109 5.43 1.64 -17.80
N ALA A 110 6.60 2.04 -18.32
CA ALA A 110 6.83 2.13 -19.76
C ALA A 110 6.76 0.76 -20.46
N ASN A 111 7.15 -0.33 -19.81
CA ASN A 111 7.03 -1.68 -20.35
C ASN A 111 5.56 -2.14 -20.38
N PHE A 112 4.82 -1.93 -19.28
CA PHE A 112 3.38 -2.21 -19.22
C PHE A 112 2.58 -1.44 -20.27
N ILE A 113 2.92 -0.16 -20.52
CA ILE A 113 2.26 0.65 -21.55
C ILE A 113 2.57 0.13 -22.98
N LYS A 114 3.77 -0.40 -23.22
CA LYS A 114 4.16 -0.96 -24.53
C LYS A 114 3.51 -2.32 -24.80
N ASP A 115 3.46 -3.19 -23.79
CA ASP A 115 2.83 -4.51 -23.86
C ASP A 115 2.21 -4.87 -22.50
N PRO A 116 0.90 -4.64 -22.30
CA PRO A 116 0.20 -4.96 -21.05
C PRO A 116 -0.12 -6.46 -20.89
N MET A 117 0.30 -7.30 -21.84
CA MET A 117 0.14 -8.76 -21.80
C MET A 117 1.45 -9.49 -21.45
N ALA A 118 2.59 -8.82 -21.56
CA ALA A 118 3.89 -9.29 -21.07
C ALA A 118 4.12 -8.94 -19.58
N GLU A 119 5.09 -9.59 -18.95
CA GLU A 119 5.57 -9.16 -17.62
C GLU A 119 6.31 -7.82 -17.75
N PRO A 120 5.93 -6.75 -17.02
CA PRO A 120 6.57 -5.44 -17.15
C PRO A 120 8.00 -5.43 -16.59
N VAL A 121 8.29 -6.32 -15.64
CA VAL A 121 9.59 -6.66 -15.05
C VAL A 121 9.60 -8.15 -14.69
N PRO A 122 10.77 -8.82 -14.62
CA PRO A 122 10.86 -10.23 -14.28
C PRO A 122 10.15 -10.57 -12.96
N ASN A 123 9.44 -11.70 -12.95
CA ASN A 123 8.72 -12.22 -11.78
C ASN A 123 7.50 -11.37 -11.34
N TRP A 124 6.98 -10.49 -12.21
CA TRP A 124 5.65 -9.91 -12.03
C TRP A 124 4.65 -10.57 -12.99
N PRO A 125 4.07 -11.73 -12.61
CA PRO A 125 3.08 -12.39 -13.43
C PRO A 125 1.77 -11.59 -13.47
N LYS A 126 1.04 -11.73 -14.57
CA LYS A 126 -0.31 -11.18 -14.72
C LYS A 126 -1.25 -11.70 -13.64
N TYR A 127 -2.04 -10.80 -13.03
CA TYR A 127 -3.12 -11.17 -12.10
C TYR A 127 -4.19 -12.03 -12.80
N VAL A 128 -4.62 -13.11 -12.15
CA VAL A 128 -5.67 -14.02 -12.62
C VAL A 128 -6.71 -14.20 -11.54
N LEU A 129 -7.93 -13.71 -11.79
CA LEU A 129 -9.05 -13.80 -10.86
C LEU A 129 -9.36 -15.25 -10.49
N GLY A 130 -9.49 -15.53 -9.19
CA GLY A 130 -9.82 -16.86 -8.66
C GLY A 130 -8.67 -17.88 -8.68
N ASN A 131 -7.47 -17.48 -9.10
CA ASN A 131 -6.27 -18.31 -9.01
C ASN A 131 -5.59 -18.08 -7.64
N THR A 132 -5.21 -19.16 -6.95
CA THR A 132 -4.56 -19.10 -5.62
C THR A 132 -3.03 -18.93 -5.69
N THR A 133 -2.45 -18.81 -6.88
CA THR A 133 -1.01 -18.50 -7.03
C THR A 133 -0.68 -17.06 -6.67
N THR A 134 0.57 -16.84 -6.27
CA THR A 134 1.20 -15.59 -5.82
C THR A 134 1.23 -14.48 -6.88
N THR A 135 0.06 -13.98 -7.27
CA THR A 135 -0.13 -12.86 -8.20
C THR A 135 -0.17 -11.51 -7.48
N LEU A 136 -0.36 -11.53 -6.15
CA LEU A 136 -0.04 -10.39 -5.29
C LEU A 136 1.48 -10.27 -5.15
N VAL A 137 1.97 -9.04 -5.11
CA VAL A 137 3.39 -8.72 -5.01
C VAL A 137 3.62 -7.55 -4.08
N MET A 138 4.74 -7.58 -3.35
CA MET A 138 5.28 -6.40 -2.68
C MET A 138 6.27 -5.72 -3.61
N LEU A 139 6.08 -4.42 -3.83
CA LEU A 139 6.96 -3.59 -4.65
C LEU A 139 7.94 -2.83 -3.76
N ALA A 140 9.20 -2.76 -4.21
CA ALA A 140 10.31 -2.11 -3.50
C ALA A 140 10.65 -2.66 -2.09
N TYR A 141 10.14 -3.84 -1.74
CA TYR A 141 10.25 -4.42 -0.40
C TYR A 141 11.71 -4.70 0.02
N SER A 142 12.02 -4.50 1.30
CA SER A 142 13.34 -4.78 1.90
C SER A 142 14.55 -4.15 1.17
N GLY A 143 14.34 -3.02 0.48
CA GLY A 143 15.41 -2.34 -0.27
C GLY A 143 15.64 -2.86 -1.69
N ASN A 144 14.75 -3.71 -2.21
CA ASN A 144 14.81 -4.21 -3.58
C ASN A 144 14.42 -3.12 -4.59
N VAL A 145 15.39 -2.39 -5.14
CA VAL A 145 15.12 -1.23 -6.04
C VAL A 145 15.45 -1.48 -7.52
N VAL A 146 15.97 -2.65 -7.89
CA VAL A 146 16.37 -2.97 -9.29
C VAL A 146 15.37 -3.91 -9.97
N ALA A 147 15.18 -3.76 -11.28
CA ALA A 147 14.16 -4.50 -12.04
C ALA A 147 14.15 -6.02 -11.84
N SER A 148 15.29 -6.66 -11.51
CA SER A 148 15.38 -8.11 -11.26
C SER A 148 14.87 -8.57 -9.89
N ASN A 149 14.66 -7.66 -8.93
CA ASN A 149 14.19 -7.99 -7.57
C ASN A 149 13.11 -7.05 -7.00
N VAL A 150 12.78 -5.94 -7.69
CA VAL A 150 11.82 -4.91 -7.24
C VAL A 150 10.43 -5.47 -6.90
N VAL A 151 10.12 -6.67 -7.42
CA VAL A 151 8.89 -7.42 -7.19
C VAL A 151 9.21 -8.65 -6.34
N GLN A 152 8.57 -8.75 -5.17
CA GLN A 152 8.57 -9.96 -4.36
C GLN A 152 7.15 -10.53 -4.32
N ALA A 153 6.95 -11.72 -4.88
CA ALA A 153 5.67 -12.41 -4.86
C ALA A 153 5.23 -12.77 -3.43
N VAL A 154 3.93 -12.66 -3.14
CA VAL A 154 3.32 -13.04 -1.86
C VAL A 154 2.06 -13.88 -2.08
N GLU A 155 1.75 -14.76 -1.12
CA GLU A 155 0.55 -15.59 -1.18
C GLU A 155 -0.71 -14.77 -0.91
N SER A 156 -1.71 -14.96 -1.76
CA SER A 156 -3.06 -14.42 -1.56
C SER A 156 -3.82 -15.27 -0.55
N ASP A 157 -3.63 -14.99 0.74
CA ASP A 157 -4.47 -15.59 1.79
C ASP A 157 -5.79 -14.79 1.92
N PRO A 158 -6.95 -15.42 1.63
CA PRO A 158 -8.26 -14.74 1.61
C PRO A 158 -8.75 -14.26 2.99
N ILE A 159 -8.10 -14.67 4.08
CA ILE A 159 -8.36 -14.16 5.44
C ILE A 159 -7.36 -13.04 5.80
N THR A 160 -6.13 -13.12 5.30
CA THR A 160 -5.07 -12.11 5.53
C THR A 160 -5.42 -10.74 4.94
N LEU A 161 -6.18 -10.70 3.83
CA LEU A 161 -6.72 -9.45 3.25
C LEU A 161 -7.58 -8.62 4.23
N LEU A 162 -8.14 -9.26 5.27
CA LEU A 162 -8.99 -8.62 6.28
C LEU A 162 -8.34 -8.55 7.68
N VAL A 163 -7.22 -9.26 7.94
CA VAL A 163 -6.81 -9.59 9.32
C VAL A 163 -5.30 -9.44 9.63
N LYS A 164 -4.40 -9.18 8.66
CA LYS A 164 -2.95 -9.02 8.98
C LYS A 164 -2.36 -7.65 8.68
N VAL A 165 -2.54 -6.77 9.65
CA VAL A 165 -1.52 -5.79 10.02
C VAL A 165 -0.90 -6.23 11.35
N SER A 166 0.00 -7.20 11.30
CA SER A 166 0.89 -7.48 12.43
C SER A 166 2.15 -6.63 12.28
N PRO A 167 2.49 -5.76 13.25
CA PRO A 167 3.76 -5.04 13.21
C PRO A 167 4.93 -6.03 13.36
N PRO A 168 6.12 -5.73 12.78
CA PRO A 168 7.32 -6.52 13.04
C PRO A 168 7.72 -6.42 14.52
N SER A 169 8.22 -7.53 15.05
CA SER A 169 8.81 -7.66 16.40
C SER A 169 10.19 -7.02 16.50
#